data_AF-A0A0Q4DU00-F1
#
_entry.id   AF-A0A0Q4DU00-F1
#
_cell.length_a   1.000
_cell.length_b   1.000
_cell.length_c   1.000
_cell.angle_alpha   90.00
_cell.angle_beta   90.00
_cell.angle_gamma   90.00
#
_symmetry.space_group_name_H-M   'P 1'
#
loop_
_entity.id
_entity.type
_entity.pdbx_description
1 polymer ?
#
loop_
_entity_poly.entity_id
_entity_poly.type
_entity_poly.pdbx_seq_one_letter_code
_entity_poly.pdbx_strand_id
1 'polypeptide(L)'
;MNAAPGWYDAGTPGRVRWWDGTQWTVHEAPVAAAAPVAAPPQPVAVPAQSGPQPGWYPTTAGELRWWDGTIWTGSRVRDGRAGIDWATLERPVFGWVAGGMFLFAGLCFVLSGVLTRNLTILPLFFLALSALWLAMAAQSTRVRRIPTPVGDPVAPEQVRPLPGEVDGPGAGWYPISRVAHRWWTGQRWGAYLSSTFGVRPTFHAEQSMRTLRIALTVIAALTGIAIVVGIVLISIAAGPVQLAIGVLVTVCAVLFGVAIAVIWVVARSQTRVLLLPTDPPATAAGHPPQRPW
;
A
#
# COMPACT_ATOMS: atom_id res chain seq x y z
N MET A 1 21.21 43.45 -38.79
CA MET A 1 20.33 42.50 -38.06
C MET A 1 19.45 41.85 -39.11
N ASN A 2 19.68 40.58 -39.44
CA ASN A 2 18.92 39.89 -40.49
C ASN A 2 17.77 39.12 -39.84
N ALA A 3 16.55 39.33 -40.33
CA ALA A 3 15.37 38.59 -39.88
C ALA A 3 15.55 37.09 -40.19
N ALA A 4 15.11 36.24 -39.26
CA ALA A 4 15.13 34.78 -39.44
C ALA A 4 14.20 34.36 -40.60
N PRO A 5 14.46 33.24 -41.29
CA PRO A 5 13.54 32.74 -42.31
C PRO A 5 12.15 32.48 -41.73
N GLY A 6 11.09 32.96 -42.40
CA GLY A 6 9.74 32.95 -41.83
C GLY A 6 8.67 33.59 -42.72
N TRP A 7 7.40 33.41 -42.34
CA TRP A 7 6.25 34.10 -42.96
C TRP A 7 6.05 35.46 -42.28
N TYR A 8 6.04 36.52 -43.09
CA TYR A 8 5.88 37.88 -42.62
C TYR A 8 4.82 38.61 -43.45
N ASP A 9 4.35 39.76 -42.97
CA ASP A 9 3.31 40.54 -43.64
C ASP A 9 3.73 40.94 -45.06
N ALA A 10 2.88 40.65 -46.04
CA ALA A 10 3.13 40.93 -47.45
C ALA A 10 2.78 42.39 -47.84
N GLY A 11 2.33 43.23 -46.90
CA GLY A 11 1.89 44.60 -47.16
C GLY A 11 0.54 44.70 -47.86
N THR A 12 -0.08 43.56 -48.17
CA THR A 12 -1.46 43.45 -48.65
C THR A 12 -2.31 42.87 -47.52
N PRO A 13 -3.41 43.53 -47.12
CA PRO A 13 -4.22 43.08 -45.99
C PRO A 13 -4.67 41.62 -46.15
N GLY A 14 -4.33 40.79 -45.16
CA GLY A 14 -4.72 39.37 -45.13
C GLY A 14 -3.80 38.42 -45.90
N ARG A 15 -2.58 38.84 -46.29
CA ARG A 15 -1.59 37.95 -46.92
C ARG A 15 -0.24 38.00 -46.21
N VAL A 16 0.43 36.85 -46.17
CA VAL A 16 1.82 36.73 -45.72
C VAL A 16 2.71 36.22 -46.85
N ARG A 17 3.97 36.64 -46.83
CA ARG A 17 5.00 36.29 -47.80
C ARG A 17 6.20 35.69 -47.09
N TRP A 18 6.86 34.72 -47.73
CA TRP A 18 7.98 33.99 -47.11
C TRP A 18 9.32 34.69 -47.35
N TRP A 19 10.05 34.95 -46.27
CA TRP A 19 11.44 35.40 -46.24
C TRP A 19 12.35 34.19 -46.04
N ASP A 20 13.36 34.02 -46.89
CA ASP A 20 14.28 32.87 -46.81
C ASP A 20 15.52 33.12 -45.94
N GLY A 21 15.63 34.30 -45.32
CA GLY A 21 16.81 34.73 -44.56
C GLY A 21 17.71 35.71 -45.33
N THR A 22 17.56 35.80 -46.65
CA THR A 22 18.37 36.65 -47.54
C THR A 22 17.54 37.50 -48.49
N GLN A 23 16.41 37.00 -48.99
CA GLN A 23 15.49 37.71 -49.86
C GLN A 23 14.03 37.25 -49.70
N TRP A 24 13.09 38.07 -50.19
CA TRP A 24 11.68 37.73 -50.23
C TRP A 24 11.41 36.76 -51.39
N THR A 25 10.91 35.57 -51.08
CA THR A 25 10.55 34.58 -52.11
C THR A 25 9.21 34.93 -52.76
N VAL A 26 8.84 34.28 -53.86
CA VAL A 26 7.56 34.53 -54.57
C VAL A 26 6.36 33.87 -53.84
N HIS A 27 6.62 33.08 -52.81
CA HIS A 27 5.56 32.35 -52.11
C HIS A 27 4.74 33.29 -51.21
N GLU A 28 3.44 33.40 -51.53
CA GLU A 28 2.43 34.08 -50.72
C GLU A 28 1.38 33.08 -50.25
N ALA A 29 0.93 33.24 -49.00
CA ALA A 29 -0.18 32.50 -48.44
C ALA A 29 -1.22 33.48 -47.87
N PRO A 30 -2.53 33.16 -47.96
CA PRO A 30 -3.53 33.90 -47.21
C PRO A 30 -3.24 33.75 -45.71
N VAL A 31 -3.40 34.83 -44.96
CA VAL A 31 -3.43 34.75 -43.49
C VAL A 31 -4.61 33.86 -43.15
N ALA A 32 -4.34 32.65 -42.68
CA ALA A 32 -5.38 31.76 -42.20
C ALA A 32 -6.21 32.56 -41.18
N ALA A 33 -7.51 32.73 -41.47
CA ALA A 33 -8.44 33.35 -40.54
C ALA A 33 -8.17 32.73 -39.18
N ALA A 34 -7.87 33.58 -38.19
CA ALA A 34 -7.40 33.17 -36.88
C ALA A 34 -8.19 31.95 -36.42
N ALA A 35 -7.53 30.79 -36.41
CA ALA A 35 -8.01 29.66 -35.64
C ALA A 35 -8.31 30.22 -34.25
N PRO A 36 -9.47 29.92 -33.64
CA PRO A 36 -9.85 30.50 -32.36
C PRO A 36 -8.64 30.36 -31.44
N VAL A 37 -8.18 31.51 -30.94
CA VAL A 37 -7.04 31.65 -30.04
C VAL A 37 -7.08 30.45 -29.09
N ALA A 38 -6.09 29.56 -29.23
CA ALA A 38 -5.98 28.43 -28.33
C ALA A 38 -5.96 29.03 -26.93
N ALA A 39 -7.01 28.75 -26.16
CA ALA A 39 -7.04 29.04 -24.74
C ALA A 39 -5.72 28.52 -24.14
N PRO A 40 -5.15 29.20 -23.12
CA PRO A 40 -3.99 28.67 -22.39
C PRO A 40 -4.23 27.19 -22.14
N PRO A 41 -3.25 26.29 -22.39
CA PRO A 41 -3.48 24.85 -22.50
C PRO A 41 -4.35 24.41 -21.33
N GLN A 42 -5.63 24.21 -21.62
CA GLN A 42 -6.55 23.66 -20.64
C GLN A 42 -5.94 22.31 -20.27
N PRO A 43 -5.75 22.01 -18.98
CA PRO A 43 -5.23 20.72 -18.57
C PRO A 43 -6.06 19.68 -19.30
N VAL A 44 -5.38 18.86 -20.11
CA VAL A 44 -5.98 17.82 -20.93
C VAL A 44 -7.00 17.13 -20.03
N ALA A 45 -8.29 17.28 -20.33
CA ALA A 45 -9.33 16.63 -19.55
C ALA A 45 -9.06 15.15 -19.70
N VAL A 46 -8.48 14.56 -18.66
CA VAL A 46 -8.26 13.12 -18.55
C VAL A 46 -9.61 12.49 -18.85
N PRO A 47 -9.72 11.54 -19.81
CA PRO A 47 -11.00 10.90 -20.08
C PRO A 47 -11.58 10.44 -18.75
N ALA A 48 -12.77 10.94 -18.42
CA ALA A 48 -13.41 10.70 -17.13
C ALA A 48 -13.43 9.18 -16.90
N GLN A 49 -12.69 8.72 -15.90
CA GLN A 49 -12.74 7.32 -15.49
C GLN A 49 -14.20 7.02 -15.20
N SER A 50 -14.78 6.07 -15.93
CA SER A 50 -16.18 5.65 -15.80
C SER A 50 -16.35 4.76 -14.55
N GLY A 51 -16.03 5.33 -13.38
CA GLY A 51 -16.05 4.69 -12.08
C GLY A 51 -15.65 5.66 -10.95
N PRO A 52 -16.00 5.36 -9.69
CA PRO A 52 -15.65 6.21 -8.56
C PRO A 52 -14.13 6.30 -8.37
N GLN A 53 -13.63 7.53 -8.26
CA GLN A 53 -12.21 7.83 -8.05
C GLN A 53 -11.70 7.28 -6.71
N PRO A 54 -10.41 6.96 -6.57
CA PRO A 54 -9.84 6.55 -5.27
C PRO A 54 -10.05 7.63 -4.20
N GLY A 55 -10.55 7.25 -3.03
CA GLY A 55 -10.92 8.23 -2.01
C GLY A 55 -11.63 7.66 -0.79
N TRP A 56 -11.98 8.56 0.15
CA TRP A 56 -12.77 8.21 1.33
C TRP A 56 -14.26 8.36 1.02
N TYR A 57 -15.04 7.32 1.29
CA TYR A 57 -16.46 7.32 1.00
C TYR A 57 -17.27 6.82 2.20
N PRO A 58 -18.47 7.36 2.43
CA PRO A 58 -19.38 6.84 3.44
C PRO A 58 -19.88 5.45 3.05
N THR A 59 -20.00 4.59 4.04
CA THR A 59 -20.63 3.28 3.89
C THR A 59 -22.01 3.27 4.52
N THR A 60 -22.81 2.24 4.21
CA THR A 60 -24.13 2.03 4.83
C THR A 60 -24.07 1.87 6.35
N ALA A 61 -22.90 1.55 6.92
CA ALA A 61 -22.68 1.46 8.36
C ALA A 61 -22.37 2.82 9.02
N GLY A 62 -22.31 3.92 8.26
CA GLY A 62 -22.03 5.27 8.76
C GLY A 62 -20.54 5.58 8.99
N GLU A 63 -19.65 4.61 8.77
CA GLU A 63 -18.19 4.83 8.79
C GLU A 63 -17.69 5.21 7.39
N LEU A 64 -16.62 6.03 7.33
CA LEU A 64 -15.91 6.30 6.09
C LEU A 64 -14.92 5.16 5.82
N ARG A 65 -14.82 4.72 4.56
CA ARG A 65 -13.82 3.72 4.15
C ARG A 65 -13.06 4.19 2.91
N TRP A 66 -11.84 3.71 2.78
CA TRP A 66 -11.02 4.00 1.62
C TRP A 66 -11.33 3.04 0.47
N TRP A 67 -11.76 3.60 -0.65
CA TRP A 67 -11.89 2.95 -1.95
C TRP A 67 -10.60 3.15 -2.74
N ASP A 68 -9.96 2.06 -3.17
CA ASP A 68 -8.68 2.13 -3.92
C ASP A 68 -8.87 2.26 -5.45
N GLY A 69 -10.10 2.38 -5.92
CA GLY A 69 -10.47 2.37 -7.34
C GLY A 69 -11.08 1.04 -7.79
N THR A 70 -10.81 -0.06 -7.07
CA THR A 70 -11.31 -1.40 -7.43
C THR A 70 -12.00 -2.12 -6.27
N ILE A 71 -11.48 -1.98 -5.06
CA ILE A 71 -12.01 -2.64 -3.86
C ILE A 71 -12.05 -1.69 -2.66
N TRP A 72 -12.97 -1.99 -1.75
CA TRP A 72 -12.93 -1.43 -0.40
C TRP A 72 -11.75 -2.00 0.37
N THR A 73 -10.91 -1.12 0.90
CA THR A 73 -9.79 -1.51 1.76
C THR A 73 -10.22 -1.60 3.22
N GLY A 74 -9.35 -2.13 4.07
CA GLY A 74 -9.59 -2.16 5.51
C GLY A 74 -9.36 -0.83 6.22
N SER A 75 -8.95 0.22 5.51
CA SER A 75 -8.77 1.56 6.10
C SER A 75 -10.13 2.21 6.30
N ARG A 76 -10.41 2.65 7.53
CA ARG A 76 -11.68 3.25 7.92
C ARG A 76 -11.50 4.46 8.83
N VAL A 77 -12.44 5.38 8.81
CA VAL A 77 -12.60 6.44 9.80
C VAL A 77 -13.95 6.25 10.45
N ARG A 78 -13.93 6.05 11.77
CA ARG A 78 -15.12 5.87 12.59
C ARG A 78 -15.01 6.73 13.83
N ASP A 79 -16.07 7.46 14.16
CA ASP A 79 -16.14 8.35 15.33
C ASP A 79 -14.95 9.33 15.38
N GLY A 80 -14.58 9.88 14.22
CA GLY A 80 -13.46 10.81 14.07
C GLY A 80 -12.07 10.19 14.27
N ARG A 81 -11.95 8.85 14.31
CA ARG A 81 -10.66 8.15 14.46
C ARG A 81 -10.35 7.33 13.23
N ALA A 82 -9.21 7.60 12.62
CA ALA A 82 -8.67 6.79 11.54
C ALA A 82 -8.11 5.48 12.12
N GLY A 83 -8.45 4.37 11.49
CA GLY A 83 -8.05 3.04 11.92
C GLY A 83 -8.06 2.04 10.78
N ILE A 84 -7.64 0.82 11.10
CA ILE A 84 -7.77 -0.32 10.21
C ILE A 84 -8.72 -1.34 10.82
N ASP A 85 -9.33 -2.13 9.95
CA ASP A 85 -9.98 -3.36 10.35
C ASP A 85 -8.98 -4.29 11.07
N TRP A 86 -9.44 -4.97 12.12
CA TRP A 86 -8.59 -5.85 12.93
C TRP A 86 -7.99 -7.00 12.13
N ALA A 87 -8.63 -7.39 11.02
CA ALA A 87 -8.11 -8.33 10.05
C ALA A 87 -8.48 -7.93 8.62
N THR A 88 -7.47 -7.92 7.76
CA THR A 88 -7.63 -7.62 6.33
C THR A 88 -6.84 -8.61 5.52
N LEU A 89 -7.54 -9.40 4.70
CA LEU A 89 -6.91 -10.28 3.72
C LEU A 89 -7.00 -9.65 2.33
N GLU A 90 -5.85 -9.59 1.65
CA GLU A 90 -5.78 -9.14 0.25
C GLU A 90 -6.59 -10.04 -0.69
N ARG A 91 -6.81 -11.31 -0.31
CA ARG A 91 -7.72 -12.22 -1.00
C ARG A 91 -8.44 -13.07 0.04
N PRO A 92 -9.75 -12.87 0.28
CA PRO A 92 -10.50 -13.62 1.29
C PRO A 92 -10.49 -15.13 1.05
N VAL A 93 -10.38 -15.56 -0.21
CA VAL A 93 -10.30 -16.97 -0.61
C VAL A 93 -9.18 -17.71 0.12
N PHE A 94 -8.02 -17.08 0.29
CA PHE A 94 -6.91 -17.70 1.03
C PHE A 94 -7.27 -17.96 2.49
N GLY A 95 -8.05 -17.08 3.12
CA GLY A 95 -8.50 -17.30 4.48
C GLY A 95 -9.52 -18.41 4.61
N TRP A 96 -10.44 -18.55 3.64
CA TRP A 96 -11.38 -19.69 3.59
C TRP A 96 -10.64 -21.01 3.41
N VAL A 97 -9.68 -21.07 2.48
CA VAL A 97 -8.87 -22.28 2.23
C VAL A 97 -8.04 -22.64 3.45
N ALA A 98 -7.26 -21.70 4.01
CA ALA A 98 -6.44 -21.94 5.19
C ALA A 98 -7.30 -22.37 6.40
N GLY A 99 -8.42 -21.67 6.64
CA GLY A 99 -9.37 -22.01 7.69
C GLY A 99 -9.96 -23.42 7.53
N GLY A 100 -10.34 -23.80 6.32
CA GLY A 100 -10.82 -25.15 5.99
C GLY A 100 -9.75 -26.23 6.17
N MET A 101 -8.51 -25.96 5.75
CA MET A 101 -7.38 -26.87 5.94
C MET A 101 -7.09 -27.12 7.43
N PHE A 102 -7.10 -26.07 8.26
CA PHE A 102 -6.90 -26.23 9.70
C PHE A 102 -8.07 -26.92 10.39
N LEU A 103 -9.31 -26.67 9.93
CA LEU A 103 -10.47 -27.40 10.42
C LEU A 103 -10.34 -28.90 10.13
N PHE A 104 -10.02 -29.24 8.88
CA PHE A 104 -9.81 -30.61 8.45
C PHE A 104 -8.69 -31.29 9.25
N ALA A 105 -7.53 -30.64 9.38
CA ALA A 105 -6.43 -31.15 10.19
C ALA A 105 -6.86 -31.38 11.65
N GLY A 106 -7.54 -30.41 12.26
CA GLY A 106 -8.09 -30.54 13.61
C GLY A 106 -9.02 -31.76 13.75
N LEU A 107 -9.95 -31.95 12.82
CA LEU A 107 -10.86 -33.10 12.81
C LEU A 107 -10.12 -34.43 12.67
N CYS A 108 -9.10 -34.52 11.80
CA CYS A 108 -8.25 -35.70 11.68
C CYS A 108 -7.52 -36.02 12.98
N PHE A 109 -6.98 -35.00 13.68
CA PHE A 109 -6.31 -35.19 14.97
C PHE A 109 -7.29 -35.59 16.08
N VAL A 110 -8.52 -35.05 16.11
CA VAL A 110 -9.57 -35.51 17.05
C VAL A 110 -9.89 -36.98 16.78
N LEU A 111 -10.16 -37.34 15.52
CA LEU A 111 -10.49 -38.71 15.15
C LEU A 111 -9.36 -39.68 15.50
N SER A 112 -8.11 -39.32 15.18
CA SER A 112 -6.92 -40.10 15.55
C SER A 112 -6.83 -40.28 17.06
N GLY A 113 -6.97 -39.20 17.85
CA GLY A 113 -6.92 -39.26 19.31
C GLY A 113 -8.03 -40.12 19.93
N VAL A 114 -9.24 -40.10 19.36
CA VAL A 114 -10.34 -40.97 19.80
C VAL A 114 -10.03 -42.44 19.49
N LEU A 115 -9.56 -42.75 18.27
CA LEU A 115 -9.20 -44.11 17.85
C LEU A 115 -8.06 -44.70 18.70
N THR A 116 -7.05 -43.88 19.04
CA THR A 116 -5.91 -44.32 19.86
C THR A 116 -6.16 -44.17 21.37
N ARG A 117 -7.34 -43.69 21.80
CA ARG A 117 -7.67 -43.33 23.19
C ARG A 117 -6.64 -42.41 23.85
N ASN A 118 -6.05 -41.50 23.07
CA ASN A 118 -5.05 -40.53 23.52
C ASN A 118 -5.46 -39.13 23.05
N LEU A 119 -6.24 -38.45 23.88
CA LEU A 119 -6.70 -37.10 23.59
C LEU A 119 -5.61 -36.09 23.93
N THR A 120 -5.20 -35.30 22.94
CA THR A 120 -4.21 -34.23 23.11
C THR A 120 -4.88 -32.87 22.97
N ILE A 121 -4.19 -31.82 23.39
CA ILE A 121 -4.63 -30.42 23.20
C ILE A 121 -4.40 -29.90 21.78
N LEU A 122 -3.64 -30.62 20.96
CA LEU A 122 -3.27 -30.21 19.61
C LEU A 122 -4.47 -29.87 18.69
N PRO A 123 -5.59 -30.63 18.70
CA PRO A 123 -6.76 -30.27 17.91
C PRO A 123 -7.37 -28.92 18.30
N LEU A 124 -7.31 -28.53 19.58
CA LEU A 124 -7.84 -27.24 20.03
C LEU A 124 -7.06 -26.07 19.39
N PHE A 125 -5.75 -26.21 19.21
CA PHE A 125 -4.93 -25.22 18.50
C PHE A 125 -5.33 -25.12 17.03
N PHE A 126 -5.56 -26.25 16.35
CA PHE A 126 -6.01 -26.25 14.96
C PHE A 126 -7.41 -25.66 14.80
N LEU A 127 -8.33 -25.93 15.73
CA LEU A 127 -9.67 -25.33 15.74
C LEU A 127 -9.61 -23.83 16.00
N ALA A 128 -8.77 -23.37 16.93
CA ALA A 128 -8.57 -21.94 17.18
C ALA A 128 -7.99 -21.23 15.95
N LEU A 129 -6.99 -21.84 15.29
CA LEU A 129 -6.40 -21.31 14.07
C LEU A 129 -7.41 -21.29 12.92
N SER A 130 -8.20 -22.34 12.77
CA SER A 130 -9.31 -22.39 11.80
C SER A 130 -10.30 -21.26 12.03
N ALA A 131 -10.80 -21.10 13.26
CA ALA A 131 -11.75 -20.06 13.62
C ALA A 131 -11.19 -18.65 13.33
N LEU A 132 -9.92 -18.41 13.66
CA LEU A 132 -9.23 -17.15 13.34
C LEU A 132 -9.24 -16.88 11.83
N TRP A 133 -8.77 -17.84 11.02
CA TRP A 133 -8.69 -17.67 9.56
C TRP A 133 -10.06 -17.48 8.91
N LEU A 134 -11.07 -18.24 9.35
CA LEU A 134 -12.45 -18.11 8.87
C LEU A 134 -13.06 -16.75 9.27
N ALA A 135 -12.78 -16.25 10.47
CA ALA A 135 -13.24 -14.93 10.91
C ALA A 135 -12.61 -13.81 10.07
N MET A 136 -11.30 -13.86 9.82
CA MET A 136 -10.60 -12.91 8.94
C MET A 136 -11.16 -12.94 7.51
N ALA A 137 -11.45 -14.14 6.99
CA ALA A 137 -12.05 -14.34 5.66
C ALA A 137 -13.48 -13.79 5.59
N ALA A 138 -14.31 -14.06 6.59
CA ALA A 138 -15.68 -13.57 6.68
C ALA A 138 -15.73 -12.05 6.72
N GLN A 139 -14.89 -11.42 7.55
CA GLN A 139 -14.78 -9.96 7.61
C GLN A 139 -14.34 -9.37 6.27
N SER A 140 -13.26 -9.87 5.69
CA SER A 140 -12.73 -9.36 4.42
C SER A 140 -13.74 -9.55 3.28
N THR A 141 -14.50 -10.65 3.30
CA THR A 141 -15.59 -10.90 2.34
C THR A 141 -16.73 -9.92 2.54
N ARG A 142 -17.11 -9.62 3.79
CA ARG A 142 -18.16 -8.65 4.11
C ARG A 142 -17.82 -7.25 3.61
N VAL A 143 -16.58 -6.80 3.80
CA VAL A 143 -16.11 -5.49 3.32
C VAL A 143 -16.16 -5.41 1.79
N ARG A 144 -15.79 -6.48 1.10
CA ARG A 144 -15.85 -6.53 -0.38
C ARG A 144 -17.25 -6.59 -0.96
N ARG A 145 -18.25 -6.97 -0.16
CA ARG A 145 -19.66 -6.98 -0.56
C ARG A 145 -20.35 -5.63 -0.36
N ILE A 146 -19.67 -4.64 0.23
CA ILE A 146 -20.19 -3.28 0.30
C ILE A 146 -20.32 -2.77 -1.15
N PRO A 147 -21.48 -2.20 -1.54
CA PRO A 147 -21.67 -1.65 -2.88
C PRO A 147 -20.57 -0.67 -3.26
N THR A 148 -20.29 -0.55 -4.55
CA THR A 148 -19.33 0.44 -5.06
C THR A 148 -19.78 1.86 -4.65
N PRO A 149 -18.84 2.73 -4.25
CA PRO A 149 -19.18 4.08 -3.84
C PRO A 149 -19.80 4.88 -5.00
N VAL A 150 -20.65 5.83 -4.65
CA VAL A 150 -21.32 6.74 -5.58
C VAL A 150 -21.08 8.17 -5.12
N GLY A 151 -20.83 9.07 -6.06
CA GLY A 151 -20.56 10.49 -5.80
C GLY A 151 -19.08 10.79 -5.58
N ASP A 152 -18.83 11.96 -4.99
CA ASP A 152 -17.49 12.47 -4.75
C ASP A 152 -16.92 11.98 -3.42
N PRO A 153 -15.59 11.79 -3.33
CA PRO A 153 -14.93 11.40 -2.10
C PRO A 153 -15.02 12.51 -1.06
N VAL A 154 -15.18 12.10 0.18
CA VAL A 154 -15.18 12.98 1.35
C VAL A 154 -13.73 13.27 1.76
N ALA A 155 -13.49 14.45 2.34
CA ALA A 155 -12.17 14.87 2.79
C ALA A 155 -12.06 15.04 4.32
N PRO A 156 -12.05 13.93 5.09
CA PRO A 156 -11.99 13.99 6.55
C PRO A 156 -10.65 14.56 7.02
N GLU A 157 -10.68 15.48 7.98
CA GLU A 157 -9.49 16.21 8.46
C GLU A 157 -8.40 15.28 9.02
N GLN A 158 -8.80 14.16 9.64
CA GLN A 158 -7.87 13.27 10.35
C GLN A 158 -6.92 12.50 9.45
N VAL A 159 -7.20 12.48 8.14
CA VAL A 159 -6.39 11.76 7.14
C VAL A 159 -5.89 12.70 6.06
N ARG A 160 -5.97 14.03 6.29
CA ARG A 160 -5.34 15.03 5.45
C ARG A 160 -3.82 15.06 5.71
N PRO A 161 -3.00 15.44 4.70
CA PRO A 161 -3.43 15.90 3.39
C PRO A 161 -3.80 14.75 2.45
N LEU A 162 -4.85 14.97 1.65
CA LEU A 162 -5.28 14.00 0.64
C LEU A 162 -4.38 14.04 -0.60
N PRO A 163 -4.31 12.93 -1.36
CA PRO A 163 -3.75 12.96 -2.71
C PRO A 163 -4.45 14.02 -3.56
N GLY A 164 -3.68 14.88 -4.21
CA GLY A 164 -4.19 16.00 -5.02
C GLY A 164 -4.31 17.33 -4.28
N GLU A 165 -4.22 17.36 -2.93
CA GLU A 165 -4.18 18.63 -2.19
C GLU A 165 -2.84 19.35 -2.38
N VAL A 166 -2.92 20.62 -2.80
CA VAL A 166 -1.78 21.49 -3.10
C VAL A 166 -1.73 22.63 -2.09
N ASP A 167 -0.74 22.61 -1.20
CA ASP A 167 -0.47 23.68 -0.23
C ASP A 167 0.61 24.66 -0.75
N GLY A 168 1.44 24.25 -1.71
CA GLY A 168 2.55 25.05 -2.24
C GLY A 168 3.12 24.53 -3.56
N PRO A 169 4.14 25.22 -4.12
CA PRO A 169 4.79 24.79 -5.35
C PRO A 169 5.48 23.43 -5.17
N GLY A 170 5.59 22.68 -6.27
CA GLY A 170 6.19 21.35 -6.24
C GLY A 170 5.30 20.26 -5.61
N ALA A 171 4.00 20.50 -5.44
CA ALA A 171 3.09 19.44 -4.99
C ALA A 171 3.00 18.30 -6.02
N GLY A 172 3.09 17.05 -5.55
CA GLY A 172 3.05 15.89 -6.42
C GLY A 172 3.47 14.58 -5.78
N TRP A 173 3.57 13.54 -6.61
CA TRP A 173 4.05 12.23 -6.22
C TRP A 173 5.57 12.15 -6.33
N TYR A 174 6.24 11.84 -5.22
CA TYR A 174 7.69 11.69 -5.17
C TYR A 174 8.09 10.25 -4.86
N PRO A 175 9.12 9.70 -5.53
CA PRO A 175 9.56 8.33 -5.29
C PRO A 175 10.20 8.19 -3.90
N ILE A 176 9.72 7.21 -3.12
CA ILE A 176 10.34 6.79 -1.85
C ILE A 176 11.11 5.48 -2.02
N SER A 177 10.69 4.65 -2.99
CA SER A 177 11.40 3.45 -3.41
C SER A 177 11.26 3.24 -4.92
N ARG A 178 11.83 2.15 -5.44
CA ARG A 178 11.68 1.79 -6.86
C ARG A 178 10.22 1.54 -7.28
N VAL A 179 9.35 1.22 -6.32
CA VAL A 179 7.96 0.76 -6.58
C VAL A 179 6.90 1.59 -5.87
N ALA A 180 7.29 2.54 -5.01
CA ALA A 180 6.35 3.32 -4.20
C ALA A 180 6.67 4.81 -4.26
N HIS A 181 5.61 5.60 -4.45
CA HIS A 181 5.64 7.06 -4.44
C HIS A 181 4.79 7.57 -3.28
N ARG A 182 5.12 8.75 -2.75
CA ARG A 182 4.38 9.39 -1.67
C ARG A 182 3.94 10.79 -2.08
N TRP A 183 2.76 11.20 -1.64
CA TRP A 183 2.21 12.51 -1.93
C TRP A 183 2.89 13.59 -1.09
N TRP A 184 3.34 14.66 -1.74
CA TRP A 184 3.85 15.89 -1.13
C TRP A 184 2.95 17.05 -1.53
N THR A 185 2.53 17.88 -0.57
CA THR A 185 1.63 19.02 -0.85
C THR A 185 2.35 20.28 -1.28
N GLY A 186 3.68 20.30 -1.28
CA GLY A 186 4.48 21.53 -1.36
C GLY A 186 5.02 22.00 0.00
N GLN A 187 4.34 21.61 1.09
CA GLN A 187 4.70 21.99 2.46
C GLN A 187 4.84 20.78 3.41
N ARG A 188 4.08 19.71 3.18
CA ARG A 188 4.05 18.53 4.07
C ARG A 188 3.78 17.23 3.32
N TRP A 189 4.23 16.13 3.92
CA TRP A 189 4.00 14.78 3.39
C TRP A 189 2.60 14.27 3.73
N GLY A 190 1.96 13.63 2.75
CA GLY A 190 0.72 12.88 2.94
C GLY A 190 0.96 11.45 3.41
N ALA A 191 0.01 10.94 4.20
CA ALA A 191 0.00 9.56 4.66
C ALA A 191 -0.49 8.57 3.57
N TYR A 192 -0.18 8.82 2.30
CA TYR A 192 -0.63 8.01 1.16
C TYR A 192 0.56 7.54 0.33
N LEU A 193 0.54 6.25 -0.02
CA LEU A 193 1.50 5.66 -0.95
C LEU A 193 0.78 5.27 -2.24
N SER A 194 1.36 5.67 -3.37
CA SER A 194 1.00 5.19 -4.70
C SER A 194 1.94 4.05 -5.11
N SER A 195 1.37 2.96 -5.60
CA SER A 195 2.07 1.79 -6.14
C SER A 195 1.35 1.28 -7.38
N THR A 196 1.84 0.20 -7.98
CA THR A 196 1.14 -0.50 -9.09
C THR A 196 -0.25 -1.01 -8.69
N PHE A 197 -0.54 -1.10 -7.39
CA PHE A 197 -1.83 -1.56 -6.86
C PHE A 197 -2.76 -0.40 -6.44
N GLY A 198 -2.47 0.81 -6.93
CA GLY A 198 -3.22 2.01 -6.59
C GLY A 198 -2.70 2.75 -5.36
N VAL A 199 -3.49 3.73 -4.92
CA VAL A 199 -3.17 4.60 -3.79
C VAL A 199 -3.73 4.02 -2.50
N ARG A 200 -2.89 3.93 -1.46
CA ARG A 200 -3.24 3.36 -0.15
C ARG A 200 -2.88 4.29 1.02
N PRO A 201 -3.78 4.45 2.01
CA PRO A 201 -3.46 5.13 3.25
C PRO A 201 -2.45 4.34 4.10
N THR A 202 -1.57 5.06 4.79
CA THR A 202 -0.48 4.54 5.63
C THR A 202 -0.43 5.19 7.02
N PHE A 203 -1.49 5.88 7.44
CA PHE A 203 -1.56 6.55 8.76
C PHE A 203 -1.35 5.59 9.96
N HIS A 204 -1.64 4.29 9.78
CA HIS A 204 -1.46 3.27 10.81
C HIS A 204 -0.03 2.69 10.86
N ALA A 205 0.87 3.11 9.95
CA ALA A 205 2.19 2.52 9.81
C ALA A 205 3.02 2.58 11.11
N GLU A 206 3.00 3.71 11.81
CA GLU A 206 3.75 3.88 13.06
C GLU A 206 3.27 2.91 14.15
N GLN A 207 1.95 2.83 14.35
CA GLN A 207 1.36 1.91 15.32
C GLN A 207 1.65 0.46 14.95
N SER A 208 1.47 0.07 13.68
CA SER A 208 1.75 -1.29 13.21
C SER A 208 3.22 -1.68 13.38
N MET A 209 4.16 -0.77 13.10
CA MET A 209 5.58 -1.02 13.32
C MET A 209 5.94 -1.15 14.79
N ARG A 210 5.32 -0.34 15.66
CA ARG A 210 5.50 -0.45 17.10
C ARG A 210 5.02 -1.80 17.60
N THR A 211 3.81 -2.21 17.21
CA THR A 211 3.25 -3.52 17.55
C THR A 211 4.13 -4.66 17.02
N LEU A 212 4.60 -4.57 15.77
CA LEU A 212 5.49 -5.57 15.19
C LEU A 212 6.81 -5.69 15.98
N ARG A 213 7.43 -4.57 16.36
CA ARG A 213 8.67 -4.58 17.16
C ARG A 213 8.46 -5.21 18.53
N ILE A 214 7.35 -4.88 19.20
CA ILE A 214 7.00 -5.49 20.50
C ILE A 214 6.81 -7.00 20.32
N ALA A 215 6.01 -7.42 19.34
CA ALA A 215 5.77 -8.83 19.06
C ALA A 215 7.06 -9.59 18.76
N LEU A 216 7.92 -9.07 17.87
CA LEU A 216 9.22 -9.68 17.56
C LEU A 216 10.12 -9.77 18.79
N THR A 217 10.12 -8.76 19.66
CA THR A 217 10.92 -8.76 20.89
C THR A 217 10.43 -9.84 21.86
N VAL A 218 9.12 -9.95 22.06
CA VAL A 218 8.52 -10.99 22.92
C VAL A 218 8.82 -12.39 22.37
N ILE A 219 8.63 -12.59 21.06
CA ILE A 219 8.89 -13.88 20.42
C ILE A 219 10.39 -14.23 20.47
N ALA A 220 11.28 -13.25 20.28
CA ALA A 220 12.72 -13.45 20.42
C ALA A 220 13.11 -13.86 21.84
N ALA A 221 12.50 -13.24 22.86
CA ALA A 221 12.73 -13.61 24.26
C ALA A 221 12.27 -15.06 24.54
N LEU A 222 11.08 -15.44 24.08
CA LEU A 222 10.57 -16.82 24.19
C LEU A 222 11.48 -17.82 23.45
N THR A 223 12.00 -17.43 22.29
CA THR A 223 12.96 -18.25 21.52
C THR A 223 14.27 -18.44 22.29
N GLY A 224 14.79 -17.38 22.92
CA GLY A 224 15.96 -17.45 23.79
C GLY A 224 15.74 -18.39 24.97
N ILE A 225 14.57 -18.33 25.62
CA ILE A 225 14.20 -19.27 26.68
C ILE A 225 14.17 -20.70 26.15
N ALA A 226 13.58 -20.95 24.98
CA ALA A 226 13.52 -22.28 24.38
C ALA A 226 14.93 -22.85 24.05
N ILE A 227 15.87 -22.01 23.61
CA ILE A 227 17.27 -22.41 23.40
C ILE A 227 17.90 -22.84 24.72
N VAL A 228 17.74 -22.03 25.79
CA VAL A 228 18.29 -22.37 27.12
C VAL A 228 17.69 -23.68 27.63
N VAL A 229 16.37 -23.87 27.51
CA VAL A 229 15.70 -25.12 27.90
C VAL A 229 16.26 -26.30 27.10
N GLY A 230 16.44 -26.15 25.78
CA GLY A 230 17.04 -27.19 24.95
C GLY A 230 18.46 -27.58 25.40
N ILE A 231 19.31 -26.59 25.71
CA ILE A 231 20.68 -26.81 26.22
C ILE A 231 20.66 -27.53 27.58
N VAL A 232 19.77 -27.12 28.48
CA VAL A 232 19.61 -27.78 29.79
C VAL A 232 19.19 -29.25 29.58
N LEU A 233 18.21 -29.51 28.71
CA LEU A 233 17.76 -30.88 28.39
C LEU A 233 18.90 -31.75 27.83
N ILE A 234 19.76 -31.19 26.98
CA ILE A 234 20.95 -31.89 26.48
C ILE A 234 21.91 -32.21 27.63
N SER A 235 22.14 -31.25 28.54
CA SER A 235 23.11 -31.37 29.62
C SER A 235 22.72 -32.39 30.68
N ILE A 236 21.41 -32.55 30.94
CA ILE A 236 20.87 -33.50 31.93
C ILE A 236 20.40 -34.82 31.30
N ALA A 237 20.61 -35.02 30.00
CA ALA A 237 20.10 -36.19 29.29
C ALA A 237 20.70 -37.49 29.84
N ALA A 238 19.85 -38.41 30.30
CA ALA A 238 20.26 -39.72 30.82
C ALA A 238 20.25 -40.82 29.75
N GLY A 239 19.82 -40.53 28.52
CA GLY A 239 19.73 -41.51 27.44
C GLY A 239 19.54 -40.88 26.06
N PRO A 240 19.64 -41.70 24.99
CA PRO A 240 19.67 -41.22 23.61
C PRO A 240 18.37 -40.52 23.19
N VAL A 241 17.22 -40.96 23.70
CA VAL A 241 15.92 -40.33 23.41
C VAL A 241 15.83 -38.93 24.01
N GLN A 242 16.24 -38.75 25.27
CA GLN A 242 16.23 -37.43 25.93
C GLN A 242 17.23 -36.47 25.27
N LEU A 243 18.41 -36.97 24.91
CA LEU A 243 19.40 -36.21 24.16
C LEU A 243 18.82 -35.73 22.81
N ALA A 244 18.16 -36.64 22.06
CA ALA A 244 17.55 -36.31 20.79
C ALA A 244 16.45 -35.25 20.92
N ILE A 245 15.63 -35.30 21.98
CA ILE A 245 14.61 -34.27 22.27
C ILE A 245 15.29 -32.92 22.52
N GLY A 246 16.32 -32.88 23.37
CA GLY A 246 17.04 -31.63 23.67
C GLY A 246 17.69 -31.01 22.43
N VAL A 247 18.33 -31.84 21.59
CA VAL A 247 18.90 -31.41 20.30
C VAL A 247 17.81 -30.87 19.38
N LEU A 248 16.70 -31.59 19.22
CA LEU A 248 15.58 -31.18 18.37
C LEU A 248 15.01 -29.83 18.80
N VAL A 249 14.72 -29.65 20.09
CA VAL A 249 14.22 -28.38 20.65
C VAL A 249 15.20 -27.24 20.36
N THR A 250 16.49 -27.47 20.60
CA THR A 250 17.54 -26.47 20.37
C THR A 250 17.62 -26.08 18.90
N VAL A 251 17.67 -27.05 17.99
CA VAL A 251 17.76 -26.82 16.54
C VAL A 251 16.52 -26.07 16.03
N CYS A 252 15.32 -26.50 16.42
CA CYS A 252 14.08 -25.82 16.06
C CYS A 252 14.06 -24.37 16.57
N ALA A 253 14.48 -24.13 17.81
CA ALA A 253 14.52 -22.78 18.38
C ALA A 253 15.56 -21.89 17.68
N VAL A 254 16.74 -22.43 17.31
CA VAL A 254 17.75 -21.69 16.55
C VAL A 254 17.23 -21.32 15.15
N LEU A 255 16.61 -22.26 14.43
CA LEU A 255 16.02 -21.99 13.12
C LEU A 255 14.93 -20.91 13.20
N PHE A 256 14.11 -20.97 14.25
CA PHE A 256 13.09 -19.95 14.50
C PHE A 256 13.71 -18.60 14.83
N GLY A 257 14.81 -18.57 15.60
CA GLY A 257 15.60 -17.37 15.87
C GLY A 257 16.18 -16.72 14.61
N VAL A 258 16.68 -17.54 13.67
CA VAL A 258 17.14 -17.06 12.36
C VAL A 258 16.00 -16.44 11.56
N ALA A 259 14.81 -17.07 11.55
CA ALA A 259 13.65 -16.51 10.87
C ALA A 259 13.23 -15.15 11.47
N ILE A 260 13.23 -15.02 12.81
CA ILE A 260 12.97 -13.75 13.49
C ILE A 260 13.99 -12.67 13.09
N ALA A 261 15.28 -13.02 13.04
CA ALA A 261 16.32 -12.09 12.63
C ALA A 261 16.13 -11.61 11.18
N VAL A 262 15.78 -12.52 10.26
CA VAL A 262 15.45 -12.16 8.86
C VAL A 262 14.25 -11.22 8.81
N ILE A 263 13.16 -11.54 9.53
CA ILE A 263 11.97 -10.68 9.60
C ILE A 263 12.35 -9.29 10.13
N TRP A 264 13.24 -9.21 11.12
CA TRP A 264 13.66 -7.93 11.69
C TRP A 264 14.43 -7.06 10.68
N VAL A 265 15.30 -7.67 9.87
CA VAL A 265 16.00 -6.99 8.77
C VAL A 265 15.02 -6.47 7.73
N VAL A 266 14.03 -7.29 7.34
CA VAL A 266 12.97 -6.88 6.40
C VAL A 266 12.10 -5.75 6.97
N ALA A 267 11.72 -5.82 8.25
CA ALA A 267 10.93 -4.78 8.91
C ALA A 267 11.67 -3.42 8.92
N ARG A 268 13.01 -3.43 9.02
CA ARG A 268 13.83 -2.21 8.96
C ARG A 268 13.78 -1.55 7.59
N SER A 269 13.75 -2.32 6.50
CA SER A 269 13.62 -1.74 5.15
C SER A 269 12.22 -1.16 4.92
N GLN A 270 11.18 -1.82 5.41
CA GLN A 270 9.80 -1.32 5.36
C GLN A 270 9.58 -0.05 6.19
N THR A 271 10.35 0.12 7.28
CA THR A 271 10.32 1.34 8.11
C THR A 271 10.52 2.61 7.27
N ARG A 272 11.47 2.58 6.33
CA ARG A 272 11.76 3.74 5.47
C ARG A 272 10.65 4.05 4.46
N VAL A 273 9.87 3.05 4.08
CA VAL A 273 8.82 3.20 3.06
C VAL A 273 7.52 3.69 3.68
N LEU A 274 7.12 3.12 4.82
CA LEU A 274 5.79 3.38 5.39
C LEU A 274 5.76 4.61 6.30
N LEU A 275 6.85 4.93 6.99
CA LEU A 275 6.91 6.15 7.80
C LEU A 275 7.01 7.40 6.92
N LEU A 276 6.49 8.51 7.44
CA LEU A 276 6.59 9.80 6.79
C LEU A 276 8.05 10.29 6.85
N PRO A 277 8.64 10.72 5.72
CA PRO A 277 9.92 11.42 5.75
C PRO A 277 9.80 12.73 6.54
N THR A 278 10.87 13.12 7.22
CA THR A 278 10.94 14.40 7.95
C THR A 278 11.33 15.56 7.04
N ASP A 279 12.20 15.27 6.06
CA ASP A 279 12.75 16.28 5.15
C ASP A 279 11.87 16.44 3.90
N PRO A 280 11.84 17.64 3.28
CA PRO A 280 11.16 17.83 2.00
C PRO A 280 11.83 17.01 0.88
N PRO A 281 11.12 16.72 -0.22
CA PRO A 281 11.71 15.97 -1.32
C PRO A 281 12.88 16.75 -1.95
N ALA A 282 13.98 16.04 -2.26
CA ALA A 282 15.20 16.63 -2.81
C ALA A 282 14.99 17.43 -4.12
N THR A 283 13.91 17.15 -4.86
CA THR A 283 13.54 17.81 -6.11
C THR A 283 12.31 18.72 -5.99
N ALA A 284 11.96 19.20 -4.80
CA ALA A 284 10.82 20.12 -4.59
C ALA A 284 10.89 21.41 -5.46
N ALA A 285 12.08 21.77 -5.96
CA ALA A 285 12.31 22.89 -6.88
C ALA A 285 12.06 22.57 -8.37
N GLY A 286 11.66 21.33 -8.71
CA GLY A 286 11.41 20.88 -10.09
C GLY A 286 10.09 20.09 -10.23
N HIS A 287 9.55 20.05 -11.44
CA HIS A 287 8.26 19.40 -11.75
C HIS A 287 8.27 17.93 -11.30
N PRO A 288 7.33 17.51 -10.43
CA PRO A 288 7.24 16.12 -9.99
C PRO A 288 6.87 15.21 -11.18
N PRO A 289 7.38 13.97 -11.22
CA PRO A 289 6.91 12.99 -12.18
C PRO A 289 5.43 12.69 -11.91
N GLN A 290 4.54 13.20 -12.77
CA GLN A 290 3.12 12.87 -12.73
C GLN A 290 2.94 11.42 -13.18
N ARG A 291 2.60 10.53 -12.25
CA ARG A 291 1.96 9.27 -12.62
C ARG A 291 0.45 9.49 -12.61
N PRO A 292 -0.26 9.28 -13.73
CA PRO A 292 -1.68 9.13 -13.69
C PRO A 292 -2.01 7.80 -13.01
N TRP A 293 -3.14 7.82 -12.31
CA TRP A 293 -3.77 6.73 -11.56
C TRP A 293 -3.79 5.40 -12.30
#